data_AF-A0A1Z9X791-F1
#
_entry.id   AF-A0A1Z9X791-F1
#
_cell.length_a   1.000
_cell.length_b   1.000
_cell.length_c   1.000
_cell.angle_alpha   90.00
_cell.angle_beta   90.00
_cell.angle_gamma   90.00
#
_symmetry.space_group_name_H-M   'P 1'
#
loop_
_entity.id
_entity.type
_entity.pdbx_description
1 polymer ?
#
loop_
_entity_poly.entity_id
_entity_poly.type
_entity_poly.pdbx_seq_one_letter_code
_entity_poly.pdbx_strand_id
1 'polypeptide(L)'
;MDVKANSLYQEMQSMIGQTRLPVNELQPSNGLQPTNEINTSASDFSSMLKHAVDGVNNIQHEAKSMQQRFEMGDANLSLAEVMLAKEKSGIAFEATVQVRNKVLEAYKTIMNMPV
;
A
#
# COMPACT_ATOMS: atom_id res chain seq x y z
N MET A 1 -31.83 17.72 -71.22
CA MET A 1 -30.78 16.69 -71.01
C MET A 1 -29.93 17.17 -69.84
N ASP A 2 -30.52 17.13 -68.64
CA ASP A 2 -29.98 17.68 -67.38
C ASP A 2 -29.78 16.50 -66.43
N VAL A 3 -28.60 15.86 -66.51
CA VAL A 3 -28.31 14.65 -65.72
C VAL A 3 -26.84 14.57 -65.26
N LYS A 4 -26.06 15.65 -65.39
CA LYS A 4 -24.62 15.63 -65.06
C LYS A 4 -24.24 16.37 -63.77
N ALA A 5 -25.15 17.11 -63.13
CA ALA A 5 -24.89 17.77 -61.86
C ALA A 5 -25.34 16.93 -60.64
N ASN A 6 -26.35 16.08 -60.81
CA ASN A 6 -26.92 15.27 -59.71
C ASN A 6 -26.15 13.96 -59.45
N SER A 7 -25.35 13.48 -60.40
CA SER A 7 -24.60 12.23 -60.29
C SER A 7 -23.34 12.35 -59.43
N LEU A 8 -22.72 13.53 -59.36
CA LEU A 8 -21.50 13.77 -58.59
C LEU A 8 -21.75 13.84 -57.07
N TYR A 9 -22.93 14.33 -56.68
CA TYR A 9 -23.39 14.34 -55.29
C TYR A 9 -23.86 12.95 -54.80
N GLN A 10 -24.23 12.06 -55.72
CA GLN A 10 -24.52 10.65 -55.39
C GLN A 10 -23.23 9.83 -55.25
N GLU A 11 -22.20 10.13 -56.06
CA GLU A 11 -20.90 9.46 -55.97
C GLU A 11 -20.16 9.79 -54.65
N MET A 12 -20.22 11.04 -54.19
CA MET A 12 -19.67 11.42 -52.88
C MET A 12 -20.40 10.75 -51.71
N GLN A 13 -21.70 10.46 -51.84
CA GLN A 13 -22.47 9.74 -50.81
C GLN A 13 -22.18 8.24 -50.79
N SER A 14 -21.90 7.61 -51.94
CA SER A 14 -21.47 6.20 -51.98
C SER A 14 -20.07 5.96 -51.42
N MET A 15 -19.19 6.98 -51.45
CA MET A 15 -17.84 6.90 -50.89
C MET A 15 -17.80 7.03 -49.35
N ILE A 16 -18.90 7.47 -48.72
CA ILE A 16 -19.05 7.51 -47.25
C ILE A 16 -19.60 6.17 -46.70
N GLY A 17 -20.19 5.33 -47.57
CA GLY A 17 -20.75 4.03 -47.19
C GLY A 17 -19.77 2.84 -47.26
N GLN A 18 -18.66 2.97 -48.01
CA GLN A 18 -17.74 1.85 -48.28
C GLN A 18 -16.54 1.75 -47.32
N THR A 19 -16.40 2.67 -46.36
CA THR A 19 -15.37 2.57 -45.29
C THR A 19 -15.85 1.82 -44.04
N ARG A 20 -17.03 1.20 -44.07
CA ARG A 20 -17.49 0.27 -43.02
C ARG A 20 -17.07 -1.16 -43.36
N LEU A 21 -15.76 -1.40 -43.34
CA LEU A 21 -15.23 -2.76 -43.24
C LEU A 21 -15.58 -3.31 -41.84
N PRO A 22 -16.11 -4.54 -41.70
CA PRO A 22 -16.15 -5.20 -40.42
C PRO A 22 -14.73 -5.65 -40.06
N VAL A 23 -14.02 -4.85 -39.29
CA VAL A 23 -12.75 -5.26 -38.67
C VAL A 23 -13.09 -6.06 -37.40
N ASN A 24 -13.49 -7.31 -37.62
CA ASN A 24 -13.35 -8.35 -36.62
C ASN A 24 -11.94 -8.94 -36.79
N GLU A 25 -11.21 -9.05 -35.67
CA GLU A 25 -9.86 -9.64 -35.53
C GLU A 25 -8.72 -8.78 -36.13
N LEU A 26 -7.76 -8.28 -35.37
CA LEU A 26 -6.89 -9.01 -34.46
C LEU A 26 -6.53 -8.15 -33.25
N GLN A 27 -6.55 -8.78 -32.09
CA GLN A 27 -6.10 -8.29 -30.80
C GLN A 27 -4.57 -8.21 -30.77
N PRO A 28 -3.94 -7.03 -30.57
CA PRO A 28 -2.59 -6.93 -30.07
C PRO A 28 -2.67 -6.76 -28.55
N SER A 29 -2.34 -7.84 -27.87
CA SER A 29 -1.74 -7.93 -26.55
C SER A 29 -1.21 -6.62 -25.94
N ASN A 30 -1.60 -6.40 -24.68
CA ASN A 30 -0.84 -5.75 -23.61
C ASN A 30 -0.04 -4.50 -23.98
N GLY A 31 -0.64 -3.33 -23.74
CA GLY A 31 0.08 -2.07 -23.76
C GLY A 31 -0.63 -1.03 -22.90
N LEU A 32 -0.18 -0.95 -21.64
CA LEU A 32 -0.33 0.20 -20.76
C LEU A 32 -1.77 0.52 -20.34
N GLN A 33 -2.32 -0.34 -19.48
CA GLN A 33 -3.15 0.19 -18.41
C GLN A 33 -2.31 1.24 -17.65
N PRO A 34 -2.79 2.47 -17.44
CA PRO A 34 -2.28 3.25 -16.32
C PRO A 34 -2.65 2.42 -15.09
N THR A 35 -1.67 1.67 -14.58
CA THR A 35 -1.79 1.09 -13.26
C THR A 35 -2.00 2.29 -12.36
N ASN A 36 -3.24 2.49 -11.92
CA ASN A 36 -3.52 3.19 -10.68
C ASN A 36 -2.80 2.37 -9.62
N GLU A 37 -1.51 2.63 -9.44
CA GLU A 37 -0.73 2.17 -8.31
C GLU A 37 -1.32 2.91 -7.11
N ILE A 38 -2.41 2.36 -6.58
CA ILE A 38 -3.01 2.77 -5.33
C ILE A 38 -1.96 2.43 -4.27
N ASN A 39 -1.02 3.34 -4.03
CA ASN A 39 -0.09 3.45 -2.89
C ASN A 39 -0.02 2.22 -1.96
N THR A 40 0.31 1.03 -2.49
CA THR A 40 0.29 -0.22 -1.71
C THR A 40 1.29 -0.11 -0.56
N SER A 41 2.43 0.53 -0.84
CA SER A 41 3.49 0.86 0.12
C SER A 41 3.02 1.68 1.33
N ALA A 42 2.04 2.57 1.16
CA ALA A 42 1.52 3.39 2.27
C ALA A 42 0.58 2.58 3.18
N SER A 43 -0.25 1.71 2.59
CA SER A 43 -1.12 0.78 3.31
C SER A 43 -0.30 -0.26 4.09
N ASP A 44 0.72 -0.82 3.45
CA ASP A 44 1.63 -1.79 4.05
C ASP A 44 2.43 -1.18 5.22
N PHE A 45 2.89 0.07 5.08
CA PHE A 45 3.51 0.78 6.19
C PHE A 45 2.55 0.99 7.36
N SER A 46 1.35 1.50 7.10
CA SER A 46 0.38 1.78 8.17
C SER A 46 0.06 0.50 8.96
N SER A 47 0.01 -0.63 8.26
CA SER A 47 -0.16 -1.97 8.84
C SER A 47 1.08 -2.38 9.64
N MET A 48 2.29 -2.21 9.11
CA MET A 48 3.53 -2.51 9.86
C MET A 48 3.70 -1.65 11.11
N LEU A 49 3.41 -0.35 11.04
CA LEU A 49 3.45 0.55 12.20
C LEU A 49 2.44 0.11 13.24
N LYS A 50 1.21 -0.22 12.81
CA LYS A 50 0.18 -0.75 13.67
C LYS A 50 0.66 -2.03 14.36
N HIS A 51 1.23 -2.98 13.62
CA HIS A 51 1.78 -4.21 14.18
C HIS A 51 2.92 -3.96 15.17
N ALA A 52 3.83 -3.02 14.90
CA ALA A 52 4.91 -2.69 15.83
C ALA A 52 4.38 -2.09 17.14
N VAL A 53 3.43 -1.14 17.04
CA VAL A 53 2.78 -0.50 18.20
C VAL A 53 1.98 -1.51 19.01
N ASP A 54 1.19 -2.35 18.33
CA ASP A 54 0.40 -3.42 18.96
C ASP A 54 1.33 -4.46 19.62
N GLY A 55 2.46 -4.80 18.99
CA GLY A 55 3.48 -5.68 19.55
C GLY A 55 4.14 -5.14 20.81
N VAL A 56 4.52 -3.85 20.82
CA VAL A 56 5.08 -3.19 22.01
C VAL A 56 4.03 -3.04 23.12
N ASN A 57 2.77 -2.80 22.78
CA ASN A 57 1.69 -2.78 23.76
C ASN A 57 1.55 -4.15 24.45
N ASN A 58 1.60 -5.24 23.67
CA ASN A 58 1.50 -6.59 24.20
C ASN A 58 2.69 -6.92 25.15
N ILE A 59 3.93 -6.60 24.75
CA ILE A 59 5.11 -6.84 25.59
C ILE A 59 5.05 -6.02 26.89
N GLN A 60 4.59 -4.76 26.81
CA GLN A 60 4.37 -3.94 28.01
C GLN A 60 3.31 -4.52 28.95
N HIS A 61 2.19 -5.02 28.40
CA HIS A 61 1.14 -5.68 29.17
C HIS A 61 1.65 -6.95 29.85
N GLU A 62 2.44 -7.74 29.15
CA GLU A 62 3.06 -8.95 29.67
C GLU A 62 4.00 -8.64 30.83
N ALA A 63 4.90 -7.66 30.66
CA ALA A 63 5.82 -7.22 31.71
C ALA A 63 5.07 -6.69 32.94
N LYS A 64 3.98 -5.94 32.74
CA LYS A 64 3.14 -5.44 33.84
C LYS A 64 2.41 -6.57 34.57
N SER A 65 1.89 -7.55 33.83
CA SER A 65 1.24 -8.74 34.39
C SER A 65 2.22 -9.56 35.22
N MET A 66 3.43 -9.79 34.70
CA MET A 66 4.50 -10.44 35.45
C MET A 66 4.86 -9.67 36.73
N GLN A 67 5.01 -8.35 36.65
CA GLN A 67 5.28 -7.53 37.82
C GLN A 67 4.20 -7.70 38.89
N GLN A 68 2.92 -7.61 38.51
CA GLN A 68 1.80 -7.77 39.43
C GLN A 68 1.74 -9.15 40.07
N ARG A 69 1.96 -10.21 39.28
CA ARG A 69 1.99 -11.60 39.79
C ARG A 69 3.13 -11.81 40.78
N PHE A 70 4.29 -11.23 40.50
CA PHE A 70 5.42 -11.25 41.42
C PHE A 70 5.12 -10.49 42.71
N GLU A 71 4.53 -9.30 42.62
CA GLU A 71 4.09 -8.50 43.78
C GLU A 71 3.03 -9.22 44.63
N MET A 72 2.22 -10.09 44.02
CA MET A 72 1.25 -10.97 44.69
C MET A 72 1.89 -12.24 45.29
N GLY A 73 3.19 -12.47 45.10
CA GLY A 73 3.91 -13.61 45.68
C GLY A 73 3.81 -14.91 44.89
N ASP A 74 3.60 -14.84 43.56
CA ASP A 74 3.62 -16.03 42.70
C ASP A 74 4.98 -16.75 42.76
N ALA A 75 5.00 -17.93 43.36
CA ALA A 75 6.21 -18.73 43.55
C ALA A 75 6.81 -19.28 42.25
N ASN A 76 6.06 -19.26 41.14
CA ASN A 76 6.54 -19.72 39.84
C ASN A 76 7.24 -18.64 39.03
N LEU A 77 7.26 -17.39 39.52
CA LEU A 77 7.82 -16.26 38.80
C LEU A 77 9.02 -15.69 39.56
N SER A 78 10.18 -15.70 38.92
CA SER A 78 11.39 -15.15 39.52
C SER A 78 11.51 -13.64 39.29
N LEU A 79 12.20 -12.95 40.19
CA LEU A 79 12.56 -11.54 40.00
C LEU A 79 13.35 -11.33 38.70
N ALA A 80 14.20 -12.29 38.34
CA ALA A 80 15.00 -12.24 37.12
C ALA A 80 14.11 -12.24 35.86
N GLU A 81 13.04 -13.04 35.84
CA GLU A 81 12.08 -13.08 34.73
C GLU A 81 11.30 -11.76 34.60
N VAL A 82 10.86 -11.17 35.72
CA VAL A 82 10.18 -9.86 35.73
C VAL A 82 11.10 -8.77 35.19
N MET A 83 12.36 -8.76 35.63
CA MET A 83 13.36 -7.79 35.16
C MET A 83 13.68 -7.99 33.67
N LEU A 84 13.81 -9.24 33.22
CA LEU A 84 14.01 -9.56 31.82
C LEU A 84 12.83 -9.12 30.96
N ALA A 85 11.61 -9.31 31.44
CA ALA A 85 10.41 -8.85 30.75
C ALA A 85 10.37 -7.31 30.62
N LYS A 86 10.73 -6.59 31.68
CA LYS A 86 10.89 -5.13 31.63
C LYS A 86 11.93 -4.70 30.61
N GLU A 87 13.09 -5.35 30.60
CA GLU A 87 14.18 -5.01 29.68
C GLU A 87 13.76 -5.26 28.22
N LYS A 88 13.13 -6.41 27.94
CA LYS A 88 12.55 -6.72 26.63
C LYS A 88 11.55 -5.65 26.19
N SER A 89 10.70 -5.18 27.10
CA SER A 89 9.74 -4.12 26.83
C SER A 89 10.43 -2.79 26.47
N GLY A 90 11.51 -2.44 27.18
CA GLY A 90 12.30 -1.23 26.89
C GLY A 90 12.95 -1.28 25.51
N ILE A 91 13.64 -2.38 25.20
CA ILE A 91 14.30 -2.58 23.90
C ILE A 91 13.28 -2.59 22.75
N ALA A 92 12.14 -3.28 22.91
CA ALA A 92 11.10 -3.32 21.89
C ALA A 92 10.48 -1.95 21.62
N PHE A 93 10.28 -1.14 22.66
CA PHE A 93 9.84 0.24 22.53
C PHE A 93 10.84 1.09 21.75
N GLU A 94 12.13 1.01 22.12
CA GLU A 94 13.19 1.76 21.42
C GLU A 94 13.27 1.38 19.95
N ALA A 95 13.23 0.08 19.63
CA ALA A 95 13.18 -0.41 18.26
C ALA A 95 11.99 0.17 17.48
N THR A 96 10.83 0.29 18.10
CA THR A 96 9.63 0.88 17.48
C THR A 96 9.79 2.38 17.21
N VAL A 97 10.45 3.11 18.11
CA VAL A 97 10.80 4.52 17.87
C VAL A 97 11.74 4.67 16.68
N GLN A 98 12.72 3.76 16.54
CA GLN A 98 13.63 3.77 15.38
C GLN A 98 12.90 3.52 14.07
N VAL A 99 11.98 2.54 14.04
CA VAL A 99 11.14 2.27 12.86
C VAL A 99 10.29 3.49 12.51
N ARG A 100 9.64 4.11 13.49
CA ARG A 100 8.86 5.35 13.30
C ARG A 100 9.74 6.44 12.67
N ASN A 101 10.93 6.68 13.21
CA ASN A 101 11.83 7.72 12.71
C ASN A 101 12.27 7.45 11.27
N LYS A 102 12.63 6.20 10.96
CA LYS A 102 13.05 5.80 9.60
C LYS A 102 11.93 5.98 8.59
N VAL A 103 10.68 5.78 8.98
CA VAL A 103 9.56 6.01 8.06
C VAL A 103 9.26 7.49 7.87
N LEU A 104 9.34 8.30 8.92
CA LEU A 104 9.24 9.75 8.77
C LEU A 104 10.33 10.31 7.85
N GLU A 105 11.54 9.75 7.90
CA GLU A 105 12.62 10.06 6.96
C GLU A 105 12.26 9.65 5.53
N ALA A 106 11.79 8.42 5.31
CA ALA A 106 11.39 7.94 3.99
C ALA A 106 10.27 8.80 3.36
N TYR A 107 9.26 9.18 4.15
CA TYR A 107 8.20 10.10 3.71
C TYR A 107 8.76 11.46 3.29
N LYS A 108 9.64 12.05 4.11
CA LYS A 108 10.32 13.31 3.78
C LYS A 108 11.16 13.19 2.50
N THR A 109 11.84 12.07 2.30
CA THR A 109 12.65 11.82 1.10
C THR A 109 11.79 11.78 -0.16
N ILE A 110 10.63 11.11 -0.14
CA ILE A 110 9.70 11.11 -1.27
C ILE A 110 9.18 12.52 -1.56
N MET A 111 8.85 13.29 -0.52
CA MET A 111 8.31 14.64 -0.68
C MET A 111 9.35 15.65 -1.20
N ASN A 112 10.63 15.43 -0.91
CA ASN A 112 11.74 16.28 -1.34
C ASN A 112 12.43 15.77 -2.62
N MET A 113 11.97 14.67 -3.24
CA MET A 113 12.45 14.29 -4.56
C MET A 113 11.96 15.34 -5.57
N PRO A 114 12.87 16.02 -6.29
CA PRO A 114 12.47 16.85 -7.42
C PRO A 114 11.87 15.94 -8.49
N VAL A 115 10.68 16.30 -8.97
CA VAL A 115 10.10 15.75 -10.21
C VAL A 115 10.84 16.27 -11.43
#